data_AF-A0A4V2Y4M6-F1
#
_entry.id   AF-A0A4V2Y4M6-F1
#
_cell.length_a   1.000
_cell.length_b   1.000
_cell.length_c   1.000
_cell.angle_alpha   90.00
_cell.angle_beta   90.00
_cell.angle_gamma   90.00
#
_symmetry.space_group_name_H-M   'P 1'
#
loop_
_entity.id
_entity.type
_entity.pdbx_description
1 polymer ?
#
loop_
_entity_poly.entity_id
_entity_poly.type
_entity_poly.pdbx_seq_one_letter_code
_entity_poly.pdbx_strand_id
1 'polypeptide(L)'
;MTETMIPILPAKSINDTLDFYRALGFEVTYQQQRPNTYASVRRGGIELHFFVLKDLQPANNWGTCYVTTTDADGLYDAFTAGIRGILGKVPSRGVPRINPLKDMPFYGVRQFIVVDPAGNYIRIGQPIPERSADASPRSRLDRALETGSRLADAKGDFTTAAKVLDGALAADTDAEPALRFRALVLRADIAIRLDDPTSAQRLLADAAALPLTTADETRLSDDLRRIAELRTTLAARVPPTVSGNAADEGAQ
;
A
#
# COMPACT_ATOMS: atom_id res chain seq x y z
N MET A 1 -26.80 -16.55 19.87
CA MET A 1 -25.62 -15.95 19.24
C MET A 1 -24.82 -17.11 18.69
N THR A 2 -24.53 -17.14 17.39
CA THR A 2 -23.57 -18.09 16.83
C THR A 2 -22.17 -17.79 17.36
N GLU A 3 -21.30 -18.78 17.32
CA GLU A 3 -19.91 -18.69 17.71
C GLU A 3 -19.17 -17.65 16.84
N THR A 4 -18.15 -16.99 17.41
CA THR A 4 -17.26 -16.05 16.71
C THR A 4 -15.80 -16.44 16.96
N MET A 5 -14.91 -16.02 16.06
CA MET A 5 -13.46 -16.20 16.18
C MET A 5 -12.81 -14.83 16.34
N ILE A 6 -12.04 -14.64 17.41
CA ILE A 6 -11.29 -13.41 17.67
C ILE A 6 -9.79 -13.72 17.65
N PRO A 7 -9.01 -13.10 16.76
CA PRO A 7 -7.56 -13.25 16.78
C PRO A 7 -6.97 -12.53 18.00
N ILE A 8 -6.07 -13.22 18.70
CA ILE A 8 -5.28 -12.66 19.80
C ILE A 8 -3.84 -12.54 19.30
N LEU A 9 -3.40 -11.32 19.01
CA LEU A 9 -2.14 -11.01 18.35
C LEU A 9 -1.05 -10.60 19.35
N PRO A 10 0.23 -10.92 19.09
CA PRO A 10 1.32 -10.47 19.95
C PRO A 10 1.56 -8.97 19.80
N ALA A 11 1.87 -8.32 20.92
CA ALA A 11 2.28 -6.93 20.98
C ALA A 11 3.61 -6.80 21.74
N LYS A 12 4.45 -5.85 21.34
CA LYS A 12 5.66 -5.50 22.09
C LYS A 12 5.35 -4.53 23.24
N SER A 13 4.48 -3.56 22.97
CA SER A 13 3.97 -2.55 23.92
C SER A 13 2.47 -2.41 23.71
N ILE A 14 1.66 -2.62 24.76
CA ILE A 14 0.20 -2.42 24.65
C ILE A 14 -0.14 -0.96 24.36
N ASN A 15 0.59 -0.01 24.93
CA ASN A 15 0.26 1.41 24.70
C ASN A 15 0.50 1.80 23.24
N ASP A 16 1.65 1.44 22.67
CA ASP A 16 1.97 1.72 21.26
C ASP A 16 0.97 1.04 20.32
N THR A 17 0.57 -0.20 20.65
CA THR A 17 -0.48 -0.93 19.93
C THR A 17 -1.81 -0.17 20.02
N LEU A 18 -2.26 0.21 21.21
CA LEU A 18 -3.55 0.89 21.40
C LEU A 18 -3.58 2.26 20.71
N ASP A 19 -2.51 3.04 20.78
CA ASP A 19 -2.42 4.34 20.12
C ASP A 19 -2.47 4.20 18.60
N PHE A 20 -1.81 3.19 18.05
CA PHE A 20 -1.90 2.85 16.63
C PHE A 20 -3.35 2.49 16.22
N TYR A 21 -4.00 1.57 16.92
CA TYR A 21 -5.37 1.17 16.56
C TYR A 21 -6.40 2.28 16.79
N ARG A 22 -6.22 3.15 17.79
CA ARG A 22 -7.02 4.38 17.95
C ARG A 22 -6.88 5.30 16.74
N ALA A 23 -5.66 5.48 16.22
CA ALA A 23 -5.45 6.28 15.01
C ALA A 23 -6.20 5.70 13.80
N LEU A 24 -6.34 4.38 13.72
CA LEU A 24 -7.15 3.69 12.69
C LEU A 24 -8.67 3.76 12.96
N GLY A 25 -9.10 4.46 14.01
CA GLY A 25 -10.50 4.60 14.39
C GLY A 25 -11.08 3.38 15.11
N PHE A 26 -10.26 2.59 15.78
CA PHE A 26 -10.75 1.58 16.72
C PHE A 26 -10.97 2.18 18.11
N GLU A 27 -11.97 1.65 18.80
CA GLU A 27 -12.23 1.89 20.21
C GLU A 27 -11.50 0.85 21.06
N VAL A 28 -10.96 1.25 22.20
CA VAL A 28 -10.43 0.30 23.19
C VAL A 28 -11.58 -0.23 24.02
N THR A 29 -11.87 -1.52 23.91
CA THR A 29 -12.99 -2.17 24.61
C THR A 29 -12.56 -2.82 25.91
N TYR A 30 -11.27 -3.14 26.07
CA TYR A 30 -10.70 -3.65 27.31
C TYR A 30 -9.21 -3.34 27.40
N GLN A 31 -8.72 -3.07 28.61
CA GLN A 31 -7.30 -2.93 28.89
C GLN A 31 -7.00 -3.42 30.31
N GLN A 32 -6.03 -4.32 30.43
CA GLN A 32 -5.51 -4.84 31.69
C GLN A 32 -4.00 -4.68 31.72
N GLN A 33 -3.45 -4.11 32.80
CA GLN A 33 -2.00 -3.99 32.97
C GLN A 33 -1.40 -5.16 33.77
N ARG A 34 -2.13 -5.68 34.77
CA ARG A 34 -1.70 -6.76 35.67
C ARG A 34 -2.83 -7.78 35.90
N PRO A 35 -2.50 -9.06 36.17
CA PRO A 35 -1.15 -9.64 36.23
C PRO A 35 -0.52 -9.80 34.84
N ASN A 36 -1.33 -10.02 33.82
CA ASN A 36 -0.89 -10.14 32.43
C ASN A 36 -1.38 -8.95 31.62
N THR A 37 -0.47 -8.29 30.92
CA THR A 37 -0.82 -7.14 30.10
C THR A 37 -1.60 -7.62 28.86
N TYR A 38 -2.84 -7.13 28.73
CA TYR A 38 -3.79 -7.53 27.72
C TYR A 38 -4.64 -6.34 27.29
N ALA A 39 -5.05 -6.30 26.03
CA ALA A 39 -6.01 -5.31 25.58
C ALA A 39 -6.86 -5.84 24.43
N SER A 40 -8.03 -5.27 24.23
CA SER A 40 -8.84 -5.50 23.05
C SER A 40 -9.34 -4.18 22.47
N VAL A 41 -9.50 -4.21 21.15
CA VAL A 41 -9.98 -3.08 20.36
C VAL A 41 -11.09 -3.54 19.42
N ARG A 42 -12.00 -2.62 19.11
CA ARG A 42 -13.12 -2.89 18.20
C ARG A 42 -13.36 -1.74 17.23
N ARG A 43 -13.68 -2.08 15.99
CA ARG A 43 -14.18 -1.16 14.97
C ARG A 43 -15.24 -1.85 14.13
N GLY A 44 -16.50 -1.44 14.27
CA GLY A 44 -17.62 -2.15 13.64
C GLY A 44 -17.61 -3.63 14.02
N GLY A 45 -17.60 -4.51 13.02
CA GLY A 45 -17.49 -5.97 13.21
C GLY A 45 -16.07 -6.51 13.43
N ILE A 46 -15.04 -5.65 13.39
CA ILE A 46 -13.65 -6.06 13.59
C ILE A 46 -13.32 -6.01 15.08
N GLU A 47 -12.97 -7.16 15.66
CA GLU A 47 -12.48 -7.26 17.03
C GLU A 47 -11.11 -7.93 17.05
N LEU A 48 -10.14 -7.26 17.68
CA LEU A 48 -8.76 -7.73 17.79
C LEU A 48 -8.32 -7.66 19.25
N HIS A 49 -7.68 -8.72 19.72
CA HIS A 49 -7.12 -8.80 21.08
C HIS A 49 -5.60 -8.85 21.01
N PHE A 50 -4.95 -8.44 22.09
CA PHE A 50 -3.49 -8.35 22.17
C PHE A 50 -2.95 -8.84 23.52
N PHE A 51 -1.84 -9.57 23.46
CA PHE A 51 -1.04 -9.96 24.62
C PHE A 51 0.41 -9.51 24.45
N VAL A 52 1.12 -9.27 25.55
CA VAL A 52 2.52 -8.78 25.49
C VAL A 52 3.53 -9.91 25.39
N LEU A 53 4.40 -9.81 24.39
CA LEU A 53 5.66 -10.54 24.29
C LEU A 53 6.83 -9.53 24.30
N LYS A 54 7.53 -9.45 25.44
CA LYS A 54 8.57 -8.42 25.65
C LYS A 54 9.72 -8.51 24.65
N ASP A 55 10.14 -9.73 24.32
CA ASP A 55 11.27 -9.99 23.43
C ASP A 55 10.88 -10.05 21.94
N LEU A 56 9.62 -9.72 21.62
CA LEU A 56 9.11 -9.72 20.25
C LEU A 56 9.95 -8.81 19.35
N GLN A 57 10.50 -9.42 18.30
CA GLN A 57 11.13 -8.70 17.20
C GLN A 57 10.11 -8.57 16.07
N PRO A 58 9.65 -7.36 15.70
CA PRO A 58 8.63 -7.19 14.66
C PRO A 58 8.99 -7.82 13.32
N ALA A 59 10.29 -7.86 12.98
CA ALA A 59 10.78 -8.49 11.75
C ALA A 59 10.60 -10.02 11.72
N ASN A 60 10.45 -10.66 12.89
CA ASN A 60 10.30 -12.12 13.04
C ASN A 60 8.90 -12.49 13.55
N ASN A 61 7.95 -11.56 13.52
CA ASN A 61 6.59 -11.82 13.97
C ASN A 61 5.76 -12.42 12.82
N TRP A 62 5.07 -13.52 13.12
CA TRP A 62 4.20 -14.25 12.17
C TRP A 62 2.71 -14.02 12.44
N GLY A 63 2.36 -13.15 13.40
CA GLY A 63 0.98 -12.83 13.72
C GLY A 63 0.23 -12.32 12.49
N THR A 64 -0.90 -12.93 12.17
CA THR A 64 -1.73 -12.52 11.04
C THR A 64 -3.20 -12.83 11.29
N CYS A 65 -4.07 -12.04 10.69
CA CYS A 65 -5.49 -12.34 10.58
C CYS A 65 -6.03 -11.83 9.23
N TYR A 66 -7.23 -12.29 8.89
CA TYR A 66 -7.95 -11.85 7.70
C TYR A 66 -9.30 -11.26 8.11
N VAL A 67 -9.59 -10.07 7.61
CA VAL A 67 -10.85 -9.36 7.79
C VAL A 67 -11.57 -9.33 6.44
N THR A 68 -12.73 -9.97 6.40
CA THR A 68 -13.63 -9.86 5.24
C THR A 68 -14.54 -8.66 5.43
N THR A 69 -14.69 -7.85 4.38
CA THR A 69 -15.53 -6.64 4.39
C THR A 69 -16.27 -6.48 3.07
N THR A 70 -17.31 -5.64 3.06
CA THR A 70 -17.97 -5.15 1.84
C THR A 70 -17.50 -3.74 1.46
N ASP A 71 -16.63 -3.13 2.27
CA ASP A 71 -16.12 -1.77 2.10
C ASP A 71 -14.61 -1.73 2.37
N ALA A 72 -13.82 -2.26 1.43
CA ALA A 72 -12.37 -2.22 1.52
C ALA A 72 -11.82 -0.80 1.31
N ASP A 73 -12.41 -0.03 0.40
CA ASP A 73 -12.03 1.36 0.10
C ASP A 73 -12.23 2.28 1.31
N GLY A 74 -13.40 2.25 1.94
CA GLY A 74 -13.66 3.10 3.11
C GLY A 74 -12.75 2.78 4.30
N LEU A 75 -12.44 1.49 4.52
CA LEU A 75 -11.45 1.09 5.51
C LEU A 75 -10.03 1.55 5.14
N TYR A 76 -9.65 1.44 3.87
CA TYR A 76 -8.35 1.88 3.39
C TYR A 76 -8.15 3.39 3.58
N ASP A 77 -9.13 4.20 3.18
CA ASP A 77 -9.09 5.65 3.29
C ASP A 77 -9.05 6.09 4.77
N ALA A 78 -9.88 5.48 5.62
CA ALA A 78 -9.86 5.75 7.06
C ALA A 78 -8.51 5.40 7.69
N PHE A 79 -7.94 4.25 7.37
CA PHE A 79 -6.70 3.78 7.98
C PHE A 79 -5.49 4.57 7.50
N THR A 80 -5.42 4.90 6.21
CA THR A 80 -4.35 5.75 5.68
C THR A 80 -4.43 7.19 6.21
N ALA A 81 -5.63 7.74 6.38
CA ALA A 81 -5.82 9.03 7.04
C ALA A 81 -5.34 9.00 8.49
N GLY A 82 -5.71 7.95 9.23
CA GLY A 82 -5.27 7.71 10.61
C GLY A 82 -3.76 7.67 10.77
N ILE A 83 -3.08 6.81 9.99
CA ILE A 83 -1.61 6.70 10.01
C ILE A 83 -0.96 8.02 9.61
N ARG A 84 -1.48 8.70 8.59
CA ARG A 84 -0.96 10.02 8.19
C ARG A 84 -1.08 11.04 9.32
N GLY A 85 -2.16 10.98 10.10
CA GLY A 85 -2.36 11.85 11.26
C GLY A 85 -1.29 11.67 12.34
N ILE A 86 -0.83 10.45 12.60
CA ILE A 86 0.18 10.17 13.65
C ILE A 86 1.63 10.20 13.15
N LEU A 87 1.89 9.88 11.89
CA LEU A 87 3.26 9.79 11.33
C LEU A 87 3.59 10.88 10.30
N GLY A 88 2.64 11.74 9.96
CA GLY A 88 2.76 12.76 8.91
C GLY A 88 2.77 12.20 7.48
N LYS A 89 2.90 10.88 7.31
CA LYS A 89 2.91 10.17 6.03
C LYS A 89 2.41 8.73 6.22
N VAL A 90 2.13 8.05 5.12
CA VAL A 90 1.86 6.60 5.13
C VAL A 90 3.15 5.86 4.77
N PRO A 91 3.81 5.15 5.71
CA PRO A 91 5.03 4.43 5.41
C PRO A 91 4.79 3.28 4.44
N SER A 92 5.70 3.07 3.49
CA SER A 92 5.70 1.94 2.54
C SER A 92 6.69 0.83 2.91
N ARG A 93 7.52 1.05 3.94
CA ARG A 93 8.54 0.13 4.44
C ARG A 93 8.58 0.15 5.96
N GLY A 94 9.11 -0.90 6.58
CA GLY A 94 9.21 -1.03 8.03
C GLY A 94 7.86 -1.29 8.71
N VAL A 95 7.79 -0.97 9.99
CA VAL A 95 6.58 -1.05 10.81
C VAL A 95 6.38 0.27 11.57
N PRO A 96 5.13 0.74 11.74
CA PRO A 96 3.93 0.27 11.05
C PRO A 96 3.90 0.73 9.58
N ARG A 97 3.13 0.05 8.73
CA ARG A 97 2.92 0.45 7.32
C ARG A 97 1.55 0.00 6.80
N ILE A 98 1.09 0.62 5.72
CA ILE A 98 -0.06 0.15 4.93
C ILE A 98 0.39 -0.12 3.51
N ASN A 99 0.14 -1.34 3.03
CA ASN A 99 0.33 -1.69 1.64
C ASN A 99 -0.83 -1.14 0.80
N PRO A 100 -0.62 -0.79 -0.48
CA PRO A 100 -1.66 -0.23 -1.34
C PRO A 100 -2.89 -1.13 -1.47
N LEU A 101 -4.06 -0.50 -1.57
CA LEU A 101 -5.29 -1.16 -1.98
C LEU A 101 -5.21 -1.52 -3.45
N LYS A 102 -5.54 -2.78 -3.77
CA LYS A 102 -5.58 -3.24 -5.14
C LYS A 102 -6.50 -4.43 -5.31
N ASP A 103 -6.99 -4.58 -6.53
CA ASP A 103 -7.63 -5.80 -6.98
C ASP A 103 -6.58 -6.90 -7.17
N MET A 104 -6.93 -8.09 -6.70
CA MET A 104 -6.16 -9.32 -6.87
C MET A 104 -7.03 -10.35 -7.60
N PRO A 105 -7.15 -10.26 -8.93
CA PRO A 105 -8.11 -11.07 -9.70
C PRO A 105 -7.92 -12.58 -9.55
N PHE A 106 -6.68 -13.05 -9.42
CA PHE A 106 -6.39 -14.48 -9.21
C PHE A 106 -6.93 -15.01 -7.87
N TYR A 107 -7.08 -14.12 -6.88
CA TYR A 107 -7.62 -14.46 -5.56
C TYR A 107 -9.07 -14.03 -5.39
N GLY A 108 -9.70 -13.42 -6.42
CA GLY A 108 -11.08 -12.94 -6.36
C GLY A 108 -11.33 -11.91 -5.26
N VAL A 109 -10.31 -11.12 -4.89
CA VAL A 109 -10.41 -10.16 -3.77
C VAL A 109 -9.79 -8.81 -4.10
N ARG A 110 -10.45 -7.74 -3.68
CA ARG A 110 -9.89 -6.41 -3.53
C ARG A 110 -9.34 -6.27 -2.11
N GLN A 111 -8.04 -6.03 -1.95
CA GLN A 111 -7.43 -6.09 -0.62
C GLN A 111 -6.30 -5.08 -0.41
N PHE A 112 -6.05 -4.80 0.86
CA PHE A 112 -4.86 -4.12 1.35
C PHE A 112 -4.37 -4.78 2.64
N ILE A 113 -3.16 -4.43 3.08
CA ILE A 113 -2.55 -5.01 4.28
C ILE A 113 -2.11 -3.88 5.20
N VAL A 114 -2.53 -3.94 6.46
CA VAL A 114 -1.97 -3.16 7.55
C VAL A 114 -0.91 -4.02 8.22
N VAL A 115 0.28 -3.45 8.41
CA VAL A 115 1.29 -4.03 9.30
C VAL A 115 1.43 -3.12 10.50
N ASP A 116 1.08 -3.63 11.68
CA ASP A 116 1.06 -2.86 12.92
C ASP A 116 2.47 -2.68 13.51
N PRO A 117 2.65 -1.91 14.61
CA PRO A 117 3.95 -1.67 15.22
C PRO A 117 4.68 -2.93 15.70
N ALA A 118 3.93 -3.99 16.00
CA ALA A 118 4.46 -5.28 16.43
C ALA A 118 4.80 -6.20 15.24
N GLY A 119 4.54 -5.78 14.01
CA GLY A 119 4.77 -6.57 12.81
C GLY A 119 3.64 -7.55 12.48
N ASN A 120 2.47 -7.43 13.10
CA ASN A 120 1.33 -8.28 12.74
C ASN A 120 0.78 -7.89 11.36
N TYR A 121 0.35 -8.87 10.57
CA TYR A 121 -0.25 -8.68 9.25
C TYR A 121 -1.77 -8.80 9.31
N ILE A 122 -2.46 -7.68 9.20
CA ILE A 122 -3.92 -7.60 9.15
C ILE A 122 -4.29 -7.43 7.69
N ARG A 123 -4.86 -8.48 7.09
CA ARG A 123 -5.25 -8.52 5.68
C ARG A 123 -6.73 -8.16 5.60
N ILE A 124 -7.06 -7.06 4.93
CA ILE A 124 -8.44 -6.61 4.76
C ILE A 124 -8.82 -6.87 3.31
N GLY A 125 -9.84 -7.68 3.09
CA GLY A 125 -10.26 -8.06 1.75
C GLY A 125 -11.77 -8.03 1.55
N GLN A 126 -12.16 -7.54 0.38
CA GLN A 126 -13.52 -7.54 -0.13
C GLN A 126 -13.57 -8.49 -1.32
N PRO A 127 -14.48 -9.49 -1.33
CA PRO A 127 -14.69 -10.32 -2.52
C PRO A 127 -15.06 -9.45 -3.73
N ILE A 128 -14.43 -9.73 -4.87
CA ILE A 128 -14.77 -9.13 -6.17
C ILE A 128 -15.19 -10.25 -7.14
N PRO A 129 -16.05 -9.94 -8.12
CA PRO A 129 -16.41 -10.91 -9.15
C PRO A 129 -15.16 -11.47 -9.83
N GLU A 130 -15.14 -12.78 -10.09
CA GLU A 130 -14.10 -13.37 -10.93
C GLU A 130 -14.13 -12.72 -12.31
N ARG A 131 -12.95 -12.40 -12.83
CA ARG A 131 -12.82 -11.82 -14.16
C ARG A 131 -13.23 -12.90 -15.18
N SER A 132 -14.27 -12.64 -15.98
CA SER A 132 -14.71 -13.60 -17.00
C SER A 132 -13.57 -13.87 -17.99
N ALA A 133 -13.41 -15.13 -18.39
CA ALA A 133 -12.39 -15.58 -19.34
C ALA A 133 -12.61 -15.06 -20.77
N ASP A 134 -13.76 -14.44 -21.05
CA ASP A 134 -14.22 -13.98 -22.37
C ASP A 134 -13.73 -12.58 -22.77
N ALA A 135 -12.70 -12.04 -22.11
CA ALA A 135 -12.10 -10.78 -22.54
C ALA A 135 -11.37 -10.93 -23.89
N SER A 136 -11.61 -9.99 -24.81
CA SER A 136 -11.03 -9.83 -26.15
C SER A 136 -9.52 -10.14 -26.24
N PRO A 137 -8.97 -10.42 -27.44
CA PRO A 137 -7.56 -10.80 -27.61
C PRO A 137 -6.63 -9.81 -26.91
N ARG A 138 -5.85 -10.31 -25.93
CA ARG A 138 -4.96 -9.48 -25.12
C ARG A 138 -3.86 -8.89 -25.99
N SER A 139 -3.74 -7.56 -25.98
CA SER A 139 -2.63 -6.87 -26.63
C SER A 139 -1.29 -7.31 -26.03
N ARG A 140 -0.18 -6.94 -26.67
CA ARG A 140 1.15 -7.24 -26.13
C ARG A 140 1.35 -6.52 -24.80
N LEU A 141 0.89 -5.27 -24.70
CA LEU A 141 0.97 -4.49 -23.47
C LEU A 141 0.12 -5.08 -22.33
N ASP A 142 -1.08 -5.58 -22.62
CA ASP A 142 -1.94 -6.19 -21.59
C ASP A 142 -1.31 -7.46 -21.00
N ARG A 143 -0.74 -8.32 -21.85
CA ARG A 143 0.03 -9.51 -21.41
C ARG A 143 1.28 -9.13 -20.60
N ALA A 144 1.97 -8.07 -21.00
CA ALA A 144 3.15 -7.58 -20.31
C ALA A 144 2.79 -6.97 -18.94
N LEU A 145 1.66 -6.27 -18.83
CA LEU A 145 1.15 -5.72 -17.58
C LEU A 145 0.84 -6.84 -16.58
N GLU A 146 0.13 -7.89 -17.02
CA GLU A 146 -0.16 -9.06 -16.19
C GLU A 146 1.12 -9.78 -15.75
N THR A 147 2.04 -10.00 -16.69
CA THR A 147 3.32 -10.67 -16.42
C THR A 147 4.19 -9.85 -15.45
N GLY A 148 4.29 -8.54 -15.68
CA GLY A 148 5.05 -7.60 -14.85
C GLY A 148 4.50 -7.52 -13.43
N SER A 149 3.17 -7.45 -13.30
CA SER A 149 2.49 -7.46 -12.00
C SER A 149 2.81 -8.74 -11.23
N ARG A 150 2.68 -9.91 -11.88
CA ARG A 150 3.00 -11.21 -11.25
C ARG A 150 4.47 -11.31 -10.83
N LEU A 151 5.41 -10.85 -11.65
CA LEU A 151 6.84 -10.86 -11.33
C LEU A 151 7.15 -9.96 -10.12
N ALA A 152 6.56 -8.76 -10.08
CA ALA A 152 6.76 -7.80 -8.99
C ALA A 152 6.10 -8.26 -7.69
N ASP A 153 4.85 -8.73 -7.75
CA ASP A 153 4.05 -9.06 -6.57
C ASP A 153 4.35 -10.43 -5.98
N ALA A 154 4.52 -11.45 -6.83
CA ALA A 154 4.68 -12.83 -6.35
C ALA A 154 6.15 -13.23 -6.15
N LYS A 155 7.06 -12.69 -6.96
CA LYS A 155 8.48 -13.09 -6.95
C LYS A 155 9.43 -12.02 -6.42
N GLY A 156 8.97 -10.78 -6.28
CA GLY A 156 9.85 -9.65 -5.99
C GLY A 156 10.91 -9.42 -7.08
N ASP A 157 10.72 -9.98 -8.28
CA ASP A 157 11.67 -9.88 -9.39
C ASP A 157 11.41 -8.58 -10.17
N PHE A 158 11.80 -7.47 -9.53
CA PHE A 158 11.57 -6.13 -10.03
C PHE A 158 12.35 -5.85 -11.32
N THR A 159 13.56 -6.43 -11.47
CA THR A 159 14.40 -6.24 -12.66
C THR A 159 13.78 -6.88 -13.89
N THR A 160 13.29 -8.13 -13.79
CA THR A 160 12.63 -8.77 -14.93
C THR A 160 11.28 -8.13 -15.22
N ALA A 161 10.52 -7.75 -14.18
CA ALA A 161 9.26 -7.02 -14.36
C ALA A 161 9.46 -5.71 -15.14
N ALA A 162 10.49 -4.93 -14.80
CA ALA A 162 10.85 -3.70 -15.50
C ALA A 162 11.12 -3.95 -16.99
N LYS A 163 11.98 -4.93 -17.32
CA LYS A 163 12.33 -5.26 -18.72
C LYS A 163 11.12 -5.65 -19.56
N VAL A 164 10.21 -6.46 -18.99
CA VAL A 164 8.98 -6.89 -19.68
C VAL A 164 8.09 -5.70 -20.01
N LEU A 165 7.90 -4.78 -19.05
CA LEU A 165 7.08 -3.58 -19.24
C LEU A 165 7.72 -2.60 -20.22
N ASP A 166 9.04 -2.35 -20.10
CA ASP A 166 9.77 -1.42 -20.97
C ASP A 166 9.68 -1.88 -22.44
N GLY A 167 9.89 -3.17 -22.70
CA GLY A 167 9.80 -3.72 -24.05
C GLY A 167 8.39 -3.67 -24.65
N ALA A 168 7.34 -3.79 -23.84
CA ALA A 168 5.96 -3.69 -24.31
C ALA A 168 5.51 -2.24 -24.51
N LEU A 169 5.88 -1.33 -23.60
CA LEU A 169 5.60 0.10 -23.72
C LEU A 169 6.25 0.72 -24.96
N ALA A 170 7.43 0.24 -25.36
CA ALA A 170 8.12 0.65 -26.57
C ALA A 170 7.51 0.07 -27.85
N ALA A 171 6.97 -1.15 -27.79
CA ALA A 171 6.43 -1.84 -28.96
C ALA A 171 4.96 -1.49 -29.27
N ASP A 172 4.20 -1.07 -28.27
CA ASP A 172 2.74 -0.86 -28.35
C ASP A 172 2.43 0.64 -28.11
N THR A 173 2.94 1.51 -28.99
CA THR A 173 2.80 2.99 -28.86
C THR A 173 1.35 3.45 -28.99
N ASP A 174 0.56 2.74 -29.77
CA ASP A 174 -0.84 3.07 -30.07
C ASP A 174 -1.83 2.35 -29.15
N ALA A 175 -1.33 1.71 -28.09
CA ALA A 175 -2.18 1.09 -27.07
C ALA A 175 -3.13 2.12 -26.45
N GLU A 176 -4.33 1.66 -26.06
CA GLU A 176 -5.34 2.47 -25.38
C GLU A 176 -4.72 3.28 -24.22
N PRO A 177 -5.01 4.60 -24.11
CA PRO A 177 -4.44 5.46 -23.07
C PRO A 177 -4.57 4.88 -21.66
N ALA A 178 -5.71 4.29 -21.32
CA ALA A 178 -5.93 3.68 -20.01
C ALA A 178 -5.01 2.47 -19.75
N LEU A 179 -4.78 1.63 -20.76
CA LEU A 179 -3.86 0.49 -20.62
C LEU A 179 -2.41 0.96 -20.49
N ARG A 180 -2.02 1.97 -21.27
CA ARG A 180 -0.69 2.58 -21.22
C ARG A 180 -0.44 3.25 -19.87
N PHE A 181 -1.45 3.93 -19.31
CA PHE A 181 -1.40 4.54 -17.99
C PHE A 181 -1.07 3.51 -16.90
N ARG A 182 -1.81 2.39 -16.85
CA ARG A 182 -1.59 1.31 -15.88
C ARG A 182 -0.17 0.73 -15.95
N ALA A 183 0.33 0.52 -17.16
CA ALA A 183 1.69 0.03 -17.37
C ALA A 183 2.76 1.01 -16.87
N LEU A 184 2.58 2.31 -17.10
CA LEU A 184 3.48 3.35 -16.60
C LEU A 184 3.45 3.46 -15.08
N VAL A 185 2.27 3.40 -14.46
CA VAL A 185 2.11 3.43 -12.99
C VAL A 185 2.81 2.24 -12.33
N LEU A 186 2.59 1.02 -12.83
CA LEU A 186 3.27 -0.18 -12.33
C LEU A 186 4.80 -0.07 -12.51
N ARG A 187 5.25 0.39 -13.68
CA ARG A 187 6.68 0.53 -13.96
C ARG A 187 7.36 1.59 -13.09
N ALA A 188 6.64 2.65 -12.71
CA ALA A 188 7.10 3.67 -11.79
C ALA A 188 7.23 3.15 -10.34
N ASP A 189 6.26 2.36 -9.87
CA ASP A 189 6.35 1.66 -8.58
C ASP A 189 7.60 0.77 -8.53
N ILE A 190 7.79 -0.05 -9.57
CA ILE A 190 8.95 -0.92 -9.73
C ILE A 190 10.26 -0.10 -9.70
N ALA A 191 10.32 1.06 -10.38
CA ALA A 191 11.50 1.93 -10.36
C ALA A 191 11.82 2.44 -8.94
N ILE A 192 10.82 2.84 -8.15
CA ILE A 192 11.00 3.25 -6.74
C ILE A 192 11.54 2.09 -5.88
N ARG A 193 11.09 0.86 -6.15
CA ARG A 193 11.58 -0.34 -5.45
C ARG A 193 13.01 -0.71 -5.83
N LEU A 194 13.40 -0.44 -7.07
CA LEU A 194 14.77 -0.59 -7.59
C LEU A 194 15.70 0.58 -7.21
N ASP A 195 15.23 1.55 -6.43
CA ASP A 195 15.97 2.75 -6.04
C ASP A 195 16.39 3.64 -7.24
N ASP A 196 15.56 3.68 -8.28
CA ASP A 196 15.75 4.49 -9.49
C ASP A 196 14.72 5.65 -9.52
N PRO A 197 14.95 6.73 -8.76
CA PRO A 197 14.02 7.85 -8.68
C PRO A 197 13.91 8.63 -10.00
N THR A 198 14.96 8.66 -10.82
CA THR A 198 14.97 9.38 -12.09
C THR A 198 14.02 8.72 -13.09
N SER A 199 14.09 7.39 -13.25
CA SER A 199 13.12 6.69 -14.09
C SER A 199 11.71 6.81 -13.52
N ALA A 200 11.54 6.69 -12.20
CA ALA A 200 10.23 6.85 -11.58
C ALA A 200 9.59 8.21 -11.90
N GLN A 201 10.34 9.31 -11.75
CA GLN A 201 9.85 10.65 -12.07
C GLN A 201 9.43 10.78 -13.54
N ARG A 202 10.26 10.28 -14.46
CA ARG A 202 9.94 10.30 -15.90
C ARG A 202 8.66 9.52 -16.20
N LEU A 203 8.53 8.30 -15.69
CA LEU A 203 7.35 7.45 -15.91
C LEU A 203 6.07 8.07 -15.35
N LEU A 204 6.15 8.74 -14.19
CA LEU A 204 5.02 9.45 -13.58
C LEU A 204 4.63 10.70 -14.37
N ALA A 205 5.58 11.34 -15.05
CA ALA A 205 5.32 12.46 -15.96
C ALA A 205 4.67 11.96 -17.26
N ASP A 206 5.22 10.89 -17.85
CA ASP A 206 4.67 10.23 -19.04
C ASP A 206 3.22 9.79 -18.80
N ALA A 207 2.92 9.23 -17.62
CA ALA A 207 1.57 8.81 -17.24
C ALA A 207 0.61 10.01 -17.12
N ALA A 208 1.07 11.15 -16.57
CA ALA A 208 0.26 12.36 -16.45
C ALA A 208 -0.03 13.06 -17.78
N ALA A 209 0.78 12.81 -18.81
CA ALA A 209 0.59 13.40 -20.13
C ALA A 209 -0.44 12.65 -20.99
N LEU A 210 -0.92 11.47 -20.55
CA LEU A 210 -1.89 10.68 -21.31
C LEU A 210 -3.28 11.33 -21.31
N PRO A 211 -3.98 11.35 -22.46
CA PRO A 211 -5.33 11.89 -22.55
C PRO A 211 -6.34 10.88 -21.99
N LEU A 212 -6.60 10.97 -20.68
CA LEU A 212 -7.62 10.15 -20.01
C LEU A 212 -8.99 10.84 -20.08
N THR A 213 -10.04 10.08 -20.37
CA THR A 213 -11.42 10.56 -20.27
C THR A 213 -11.93 10.45 -18.83
N THR A 214 -13.04 11.12 -18.49
CA THR A 214 -13.71 10.96 -17.18
C THR A 214 -14.11 9.51 -16.88
N ALA A 215 -14.46 8.75 -17.93
CA ALA A 215 -14.75 7.32 -17.80
C ALA A 215 -13.49 6.52 -17.47
N ASP A 216 -12.32 6.92 -18.00
CA ASP A 216 -11.04 6.31 -17.65
C ASP A 216 -10.61 6.68 -16.24
N GLU A 217 -10.79 7.95 -15.81
CA GLU A 217 -10.49 8.37 -14.44
C GLU A 217 -11.26 7.56 -13.39
N THR A 218 -12.53 7.28 -13.67
CA THR A 218 -13.35 6.41 -12.80
C THR A 218 -12.80 4.98 -12.77
N ARG A 219 -12.44 4.42 -13.93
CA ARG A 219 -11.91 3.04 -14.07
C ARG A 219 -10.51 2.88 -13.48
N LEU A 220 -9.71 3.95 -13.51
CA LEU A 220 -8.31 4.00 -13.10
C LEU A 220 -8.13 4.64 -11.72
N SER A 221 -9.19 4.74 -10.92
CA SER A 221 -9.17 5.41 -9.61
C SER A 221 -8.06 4.87 -8.70
N ASP A 222 -7.80 3.56 -8.73
CA ASP A 222 -6.70 2.95 -7.98
C ASP A 222 -5.32 3.32 -8.51
N ASP A 223 -5.14 3.31 -9.83
CA ASP A 223 -3.88 3.68 -10.46
C ASP A 223 -3.58 5.18 -10.23
N LEU A 224 -4.63 6.03 -10.23
CA LEU A 224 -4.57 7.44 -9.87
C LEU A 224 -4.26 7.65 -8.38
N ARG A 225 -4.85 6.85 -7.48
CA ARG A 225 -4.48 6.87 -6.06
C ARG A 225 -3.00 6.50 -5.89
N ARG A 226 -2.58 5.44 -6.59
CA ARG A 226 -1.19 4.96 -6.57
C ARG A 226 -0.22 6.02 -7.08
N ILE A 227 -0.52 6.72 -8.18
CA ILE A 227 0.37 7.75 -8.72
C ILE A 227 0.62 8.87 -7.70
N ALA A 228 -0.41 9.26 -6.93
CA ALA A 228 -0.30 10.27 -5.88
C ALA A 228 0.59 9.80 -4.71
N GLU A 229 0.45 8.54 -4.29
CA GLU A 229 1.31 7.93 -3.28
C GLU A 229 2.78 7.87 -3.70
N LEU A 230 3.03 7.47 -4.96
CA LEU A 230 4.38 7.37 -5.51
C LEU A 230 5.05 8.75 -5.58
N ARG A 231 4.31 9.78 -6.01
CA ARG A 231 4.80 11.18 -6.00
C ARG A 231 5.17 11.65 -4.59
N THR A 232 4.32 11.37 -3.61
CA THR A 232 4.60 11.68 -2.20
C THR A 232 5.85 10.97 -1.71
N THR A 233 6.02 9.69 -2.09
CA THR A 233 7.20 8.88 -1.74
C THR A 233 8.49 9.45 -2.34
N LEU A 234 8.46 9.93 -3.59
CA LEU A 234 9.61 10.54 -4.24
C LEU A 234 9.97 11.91 -3.64
N ALA A 235 8.96 12.75 -3.36
CA ALA A 235 9.18 14.05 -2.74
C ALA A 235 9.88 13.92 -1.38
N ALA A 236 9.51 12.91 -0.58
CA ALA A 236 10.13 12.65 0.71
C ALA A 236 11.60 12.19 0.65
N ARG A 237 12.14 11.87 -0.54
CA ARG A 237 13.55 11.48 -0.73
C ARG A 237 14.46 12.65 -1.09
N VAL A 238 13.90 13.77 -1.55
CA VAL A 238 14.67 14.98 -1.84
C VAL A 238 14.80 15.75 -0.52
N PRO A 239 16.01 15.92 0.05
CA PRO A 239 16.17 16.75 1.24
C PRO A 239 15.75 18.19 0.91
N PRO A 240 15.13 18.93 1.84
CA PRO A 240 14.84 20.33 1.62
C PRO A 240 16.16 21.05 1.33
N THR A 241 16.24 21.73 0.18
CA THR A 241 17.35 22.60 -0.17
C THR A 241 17.49 23.64 0.94
N VAL A 242 18.52 23.50 1.78
CA VAL A 242 18.93 24.58 2.68
C VAL A 242 19.44 25.69 1.77
N SER A 243 18.59 26.70 1.56
CA SER A 243 18.99 27.98 1.00
C SER A 243 20.05 28.56 1.94
N GLY A 244 21.32 28.39 1.58
CA GLY A 244 22.46 28.97 2.28
C GLY A 244 22.34 30.49 2.22
N ASN A 245 21.99 31.08 3.36
CA ASN A 245 22.14 32.51 3.56
C ASN A 245 23.65 32.77 3.65
N ALA A 246 24.24 33.33 2.60
CA ALA A 246 25.61 33.79 2.61
C ALA A 246 25.69 34.95 3.60
N ALA A 247 26.26 34.66 4.78
CA ALA A 247 26.76 35.70 5.67
C ALA A 247 27.94 36.37 4.95
N ASP A 248 27.75 37.64 4.65
CA ASP A 248 28.75 38.58 4.16
C ASP A 248 29.71 38.88 5.31
N GLU A 249 30.83 38.15 5.36
CA GLU A 249 32.01 38.52 6.13
C GLU A 249 33.09 39.03 5.16
N GLY A 250 33.42 40.32 5.29
CA GLY A 250 34.77 40.81 5.05
C GLY A 250 34.92 41.87 3.97
N ALA A 251 34.89 43.14 4.38
CA ALA A 251 35.83 44.12 3.84
C ALA A 251 36.22 45.13 4.92
N GLN A 252 37.54 45.33 4.99
CA GLN A 252 38.34 46.25 5.80
C GLN A 252 37.79 47.68 5.93
#